data_AF-D6GPT2-F1
#
_entry.id   AF-D6GPT2-F1
#
_cell.length_a   1.000
_cell.length_b   1.000
_cell.length_c   1.000
_cell.angle_alpha   90.00
_cell.angle_beta   90.00
_cell.angle_gamma   90.00
#
_symmetry.space_group_name_H-M   'P 1'
#
loop_
_entity.id
_entity.type
_entity.pdbx_description
1 polymer ?
#
loop_
_entity_poly.entity_id
_entity_poly.type
_entity_poly.pdbx_seq_one_letter_code
_entity_poly.pdbx_strand_id
1 'polypeptide(L)'
;MKKKTGLLIAGVLIVCGMAISYQHCMKQSQVPSLEEVTYTNLAEPETQIIAQKVLAQAGVSESRRQRFLNEVNFFQQSVDRKFLTNGFETGKPTETKYDPYKMQEQWDRKNKDFQGYNCRITACSLMGDFIEANPIKNLDTDEIIFDLNSLRQDGRVLEEKDYNTFQAVFAGVVNAEKTKDVPAHVNEIQQAWKDRGVKFLSNPNKISMISVVFHTQLTEDDSRLFVGHVGVLVPKEDGGLYFIEKVAFQEPYRMNVFQNRVELSDYLMEKYDVEVGQPTSIPFIMENDKLMEGYRPNPNK
;
A
#
# COMPACT_ATOMS: atom_id res chain seq x y z
N MET A 1 -41.77 -46.29 -26.22
CA MET A 1 -40.38 -46.44 -25.70
C MET A 1 -39.46 -45.81 -26.75
N LYS A 2 -38.63 -44.78 -26.56
CA LYS A 2 -38.07 -44.06 -25.41
C LYS A 2 -37.97 -42.56 -25.78
N LYS A 3 -38.15 -41.69 -24.78
CA LYS A 3 -37.84 -40.24 -24.80
C LYS A 3 -36.32 -40.03 -24.93
N LYS A 4 -35.89 -38.95 -25.61
CA LYS A 4 -34.77 -38.09 -25.16
C LYS A 4 -35.01 -36.63 -25.58
N THR A 5 -35.21 -35.81 -24.56
CA THR A 5 -35.16 -34.35 -24.53
C THR A 5 -33.70 -33.90 -24.67
N GLY A 6 -33.46 -32.73 -25.28
CA GLY A 6 -32.12 -32.14 -25.39
C GLY A 6 -32.19 -30.65 -25.73
N LEU A 7 -32.27 -29.85 -24.68
CA LEU A 7 -32.22 -28.39 -24.58
C LEU A 7 -30.94 -27.84 -25.25
N LEU A 8 -31.03 -26.82 -26.11
CA LEU A 8 -29.87 -26.03 -26.54
C LEU A 8 -29.98 -24.64 -25.90
N ILE A 9 -29.00 -24.38 -25.04
CA ILE A 9 -28.89 -23.28 -24.09
C ILE A 9 -28.39 -22.02 -24.82
N ALA A 10 -28.95 -20.88 -24.41
CA ALA A 10 -28.55 -19.54 -24.78
C ALA A 10 -27.05 -19.31 -24.59
N GLY A 11 -26.37 -18.87 -25.65
CA GLY A 11 -24.94 -18.57 -25.64
C GLY A 11 -24.65 -17.21 -26.24
N VAL A 12 -25.07 -16.11 -25.58
CA VAL A 12 -24.47 -14.78 -25.75
C VAL A 12 -24.76 -13.99 -24.46
N LEU A 13 -23.83 -13.93 -23.51
CA LEU A 13 -23.83 -12.90 -22.43
C LEU A 13 -22.53 -12.89 -21.59
N ILE A 14 -21.36 -13.12 -22.20
CA ILE A 14 -20.06 -12.95 -21.50
C ILE A 14 -19.08 -12.24 -22.43
N VAL A 15 -19.39 -11.01 -22.82
CA VAL A 15 -18.40 -10.10 -23.46
C VAL A 15 -18.53 -8.66 -22.92
N CYS A 16 -19.66 -8.29 -22.29
CA CYS A 16 -19.87 -6.90 -21.85
C CYS A 16 -19.05 -6.46 -20.63
N GLY A 17 -18.51 -7.39 -19.81
CA GLY A 17 -17.76 -7.01 -18.60
C GLY A 17 -16.38 -6.40 -18.87
N MET A 18 -15.66 -6.88 -19.88
CA MET A 18 -14.27 -6.46 -20.18
C MET A 18 -14.18 -5.13 -20.94
N ALA A 19 -15.21 -4.79 -21.72
CA ALA A 19 -15.23 -3.52 -22.45
C ALA A 19 -15.51 -2.32 -21.53
N ILE A 20 -16.25 -2.54 -20.44
CA ILE A 20 -16.63 -1.48 -19.49
C ILE A 20 -15.41 -1.02 -18.67
N SER A 21 -14.49 -1.91 -18.30
CA SER A 21 -13.27 -1.55 -17.56
C SER A 21 -12.27 -0.74 -18.40
N TYR A 22 -12.05 -1.12 -19.66
CA TYR A 22 -11.17 -0.39 -20.58
C TYR A 22 -11.72 1.00 -20.96
N GLN A 23 -13.04 1.13 -21.18
CA GLN A 23 -13.66 2.44 -21.43
C GLN A 23 -13.67 3.35 -20.19
N HIS A 24 -13.70 2.79 -18.98
CA HIS A 24 -13.58 3.58 -17.75
C HIS A 24 -12.16 4.15 -17.57
N CYS A 25 -11.14 3.34 -17.85
CA CYS A 25 -9.73 3.75 -17.83
C CYS A 25 -9.45 4.89 -18.84
N MET A 26 -9.96 4.78 -20.07
CA MET A 26 -9.82 5.82 -21.10
C MET A 26 -10.63 7.10 -20.83
N LYS A 27 -11.63 7.05 -19.94
CA LYS A 27 -12.39 8.25 -19.54
C LYS A 27 -11.72 8.99 -18.38
N GLN A 28 -10.98 8.27 -17.54
CA GLN A 28 -10.19 8.85 -16.44
C GLN A 28 -8.95 9.60 -16.93
N SER A 29 -8.43 9.33 -18.14
CA SER A 29 -7.29 10.06 -18.72
C SER A 29 -7.61 11.51 -19.13
N GLN A 30 -8.85 11.98 -19.02
CA GLN A 30 -9.24 13.38 -19.27
C GLN A 30 -9.27 14.26 -18.02
N VAL A 31 -9.20 13.66 -16.82
CA VAL A 31 -9.10 14.41 -15.56
C VAL A 31 -7.66 14.90 -15.41
N PRO A 32 -7.42 16.19 -15.10
CA PRO A 32 -6.05 16.69 -14.84
C PRO A 32 -5.32 15.84 -13.80
N SER A 33 -3.99 15.77 -13.90
CA SER A 33 -3.16 15.14 -12.88
C SER A 33 -3.12 15.97 -11.60
N LEU A 34 -2.90 15.31 -10.46
CA LEU A 34 -2.70 15.99 -9.18
C LEU A 34 -1.44 16.85 -9.20
N GLU A 35 -1.59 18.17 -9.09
CA GLU A 35 -0.48 19.13 -9.05
C GLU A 35 0.14 19.26 -7.65
N GLU A 36 -0.69 19.21 -6.61
CA GLU A 36 -0.30 19.48 -5.23
C GLU A 36 -1.01 18.52 -4.26
N VAL A 37 -0.31 18.15 -3.19
CA VAL A 37 -0.83 17.33 -2.10
C VAL A 37 -0.64 18.05 -0.76
N THR A 38 -1.69 18.09 0.06
CA THR A 38 -1.60 18.54 1.44
C THR A 38 -1.19 17.37 2.34
N TYR A 39 -0.17 17.56 3.18
CA TYR A 39 0.36 16.51 4.04
C TYR A 39 0.98 17.05 5.33
N THR A 40 1.20 16.16 6.29
CA THR A 40 1.98 16.42 7.50
C THR A 40 2.90 15.26 7.81
N ASN A 41 4.08 15.53 8.39
CA ASN A 41 4.98 14.50 8.94
C ASN A 41 4.66 14.10 10.38
N LEU A 42 3.50 14.51 10.90
CA LEU A 42 3.03 14.22 12.25
C LEU A 42 3.97 14.74 13.34
N ALA A 43 4.78 15.76 13.03
CA ALA A 43 5.80 16.31 13.91
C ALA A 43 5.24 17.19 15.03
N GLU A 44 4.01 17.68 14.85
CA GLU A 44 3.35 18.56 15.81
C GLU A 44 2.25 17.80 16.58
N PRO A 45 2.09 18.04 17.90
CA PRO A 45 1.09 17.37 18.72
C PRO A 45 -0.34 17.45 18.14
N GLU A 46 -0.71 18.58 17.56
CA GLU A 46 -2.01 18.81 16.94
C GLU A 46 -2.27 17.84 15.78
N THR A 47 -1.24 17.59 14.96
CA THR A 47 -1.34 16.66 13.84
C THR A 47 -1.40 15.19 14.29
N GLN A 48 -0.72 14.86 15.39
CA GLN A 48 -0.83 13.53 16.02
C GLN A 48 -2.22 13.30 16.62
N ILE A 49 -2.82 14.32 17.24
CA ILE A 49 -4.21 14.27 17.76
C ILE A 49 -5.19 14.00 16.61
N ILE A 50 -5.02 14.67 15.46
CA ILE A 50 -5.86 14.44 14.28
C ILE A 50 -5.70 12.99 13.79
N ALA A 51 -4.47 12.51 13.62
CA ALA A 51 -4.21 11.14 13.18
C ALA A 51 -4.83 10.10 14.14
N GLN A 52 -4.70 10.30 15.46
CA GLN A 52 -5.34 9.44 16.45
C GLN A 52 -6.86 9.43 16.30
N LYS A 53 -7.49 10.60 16.16
CA LYS A 53 -8.95 10.70 16.01
C LYS A 53 -9.42 9.99 14.75
N VAL A 54 -8.73 10.20 13.63
CA VAL A 54 -9.01 9.57 12.34
C VAL A 54 -8.95 8.05 12.46
N LEU A 55 -7.86 7.50 13.01
CA LEU A 55 -7.70 6.07 13.22
C LEU A 55 -8.73 5.51 14.21
N ALA A 56 -9.09 6.27 15.26
CA ALA A 56 -10.10 5.86 16.23
C ALA A 56 -11.49 5.74 15.60
N GLN A 57 -11.89 6.73 14.80
CA GLN A 57 -13.16 6.73 14.06
C GLN A 57 -13.23 5.58 13.04
N ALA A 58 -12.07 5.23 12.46
CA ALA A 58 -11.90 4.09 11.58
C ALA A 58 -12.00 2.72 12.30
N GLY A 59 -11.94 2.71 13.63
CA GLY A 59 -12.05 1.51 14.47
C GLY A 59 -10.73 0.89 14.91
N VAL A 60 -9.59 1.57 14.68
CA VAL A 60 -8.28 1.09 15.11
C VAL A 60 -8.19 1.13 16.64
N SER A 61 -7.78 0.01 17.23
CA SER A 61 -7.69 -0.16 18.68
C SER A 61 -6.70 0.85 19.31
N GLU A 62 -6.98 1.24 20.56
CA GLU A 62 -6.16 2.21 21.30
C GLU A 62 -4.69 1.76 21.38
N SER A 63 -4.45 0.47 21.63
CA SER A 63 -3.10 -0.10 21.70
C SER A 63 -2.31 0.09 20.39
N ARG A 64 -2.93 -0.16 19.24
CA ARG A 64 -2.31 0.04 17.92
C ARG A 64 -2.09 1.51 17.60
N ARG A 65 -3.03 2.39 17.96
CA ARG A 65 -2.88 3.85 17.78
C ARG A 65 -1.74 4.42 18.63
N GLN A 66 -1.63 3.99 19.88
CA GLN A 66 -0.54 4.41 20.76
C GLN A 66 0.82 3.90 20.26
N ARG A 67 0.86 2.65 19.79
CA ARG A 67 2.05 2.06 19.17
C ARG A 67 2.50 2.87 17.95
N PHE A 68 1.58 3.18 17.04
CA PHE A 68 1.85 4.04 15.88
C PHE A 68 2.45 5.39 16.29
N LEU A 69 1.89 6.08 17.28
CA LEU A 69 2.47 7.35 17.74
C LEU A 69 3.84 7.19 18.40
N ASN A 70 4.07 6.09 19.12
CA ASN A 70 5.40 5.81 19.67
C ASN A 70 6.42 5.63 18.54
N GLU A 71 6.06 4.94 17.45
CA GLU A 71 6.90 4.78 16.26
C GLU A 71 7.18 6.13 15.57
N VAL A 72 6.14 6.97 15.42
CA VAL A 72 6.26 8.34 14.90
C VAL A 72 7.24 9.16 15.73
N ASN A 73 7.05 9.21 17.05
CA ASN A 73 7.90 9.98 17.96
C ASN A 73 9.34 9.44 18.01
N PHE A 74 9.52 8.13 17.97
CA PHE A 74 10.85 7.51 17.92
C PHE A 74 11.63 7.92 16.67
N PHE A 75 10.97 7.96 15.51
CA PHE A 75 11.57 8.46 14.28
C PHE A 75 11.92 9.94 14.37
N GLN A 76 11.01 10.77 14.88
CA GLN A 76 11.24 12.21 15.00
C GLN A 76 12.40 12.56 15.94
N GLN A 77 12.57 11.82 17.03
CA GLN A 77 13.73 11.96 17.91
C GLN A 77 15.05 11.59 17.23
N SER A 78 14.97 10.80 16.15
CA SER A 78 16.13 10.32 15.40
C SER A 78 16.60 11.27 14.29
N VAL A 79 15.79 12.23 13.88
CA VAL A 79 16.09 13.13 12.75
C VAL A 79 15.98 14.60 13.13
N ASP A 80 16.54 15.50 12.32
CA ASP A 80 16.44 16.94 12.56
C ASP A 80 15.01 17.45 12.31
N ARG A 81 14.46 18.20 13.27
CA ARG A 81 13.12 18.79 13.16
C ARG A 81 12.90 19.62 11.89
N LYS A 82 13.94 20.27 11.36
CA LYS A 82 13.87 21.08 10.12
C LYS A 82 13.47 20.29 8.87
N PHE A 83 13.62 18.97 8.90
CA PHE A 83 13.25 18.08 7.79
C PHE A 83 11.78 17.65 7.81
N LEU A 84 11.04 18.05 8.85
CA LEU A 84 9.65 17.66 9.05
C LEU A 84 8.74 18.88 8.91
N THR A 85 7.50 18.68 8.45
CA THR A 85 6.52 19.76 8.31
C THR A 85 6.17 20.43 9.65
N ASN A 86 5.76 21.70 9.62
CA ASN A 86 5.16 22.37 10.79
C ASN A 86 3.63 22.38 10.69
N GLY A 87 3.00 21.27 11.09
CA GLY A 87 1.58 21.05 10.84
C GLY A 87 1.32 20.48 9.45
N PHE A 88 0.21 20.90 8.83
CA PHE A 88 -0.09 20.58 7.44
C PHE A 88 0.54 21.60 6.49
N GLU A 89 1.10 21.10 5.41
CA GLU A 89 1.72 21.86 4.35
C GLU A 89 1.30 21.30 2.99
N THR A 90 1.51 22.07 1.93
CA THR A 90 1.23 21.66 0.56
C THR A 90 2.52 21.67 -0.24
N GLY A 91 2.67 20.67 -1.12
CA GLY A 91 3.79 20.57 -2.06
C GLY A 91 3.45 19.61 -3.19
N LYS A 92 4.36 19.46 -4.16
CA LYS A 92 4.15 18.50 -5.26
C LYS A 92 4.18 17.05 -4.75
N PRO A 93 3.54 16.08 -5.44
CA PRO A 93 3.56 14.68 -5.03
C PRO A 93 4.96 14.13 -4.75
N THR A 94 5.92 14.45 -5.61
CA THR A 94 7.33 14.01 -5.54
C THR A 94 8.25 14.93 -4.72
N GLU A 95 7.76 16.07 -4.26
CA GLU A 95 8.56 17.03 -3.50
C GLU A 95 8.78 16.58 -2.05
N THR A 96 10.02 16.71 -1.59
CA THR A 96 10.41 16.46 -0.20
C THR A 96 11.23 17.64 0.35
N LYS A 97 11.00 17.99 1.62
CA LYS A 97 11.76 19.04 2.35
C LYS A 97 13.08 18.55 2.92
N TYR A 98 13.41 17.29 2.67
CA TYR A 98 14.49 16.58 3.30
C TYR A 98 15.32 15.85 2.26
N ASP A 99 16.58 15.66 2.60
CA ASP A 99 17.49 14.81 1.87
C ASP A 99 17.42 13.40 2.52
N PRO A 100 16.90 12.39 1.82
CA PRO A 100 16.72 11.05 2.40
C PRO A 100 18.04 10.41 2.83
N TYR A 101 19.16 10.74 2.17
CA TYR A 101 20.48 10.22 2.54
C TYR A 101 20.99 10.87 3.84
N LYS A 102 20.79 12.18 4.00
CA LYS A 102 21.13 12.86 5.27
C LYS A 102 20.22 12.38 6.41
N MET A 103 18.96 12.10 6.12
CA MET A 103 18.02 11.58 7.11
C MET A 103 18.42 10.16 7.56
N GLN A 104 18.82 9.29 6.62
CA GLN A 104 19.40 7.98 6.93
C GLN A 104 20.66 8.12 7.80
N GLU A 105 21.57 9.02 7.46
CA GLU A 105 22.79 9.24 8.25
C GLU A 105 22.47 9.67 9.69
N GLN A 106 21.48 10.56 9.88
CA GLN A 106 21.04 10.97 11.22
C GLN A 106 20.41 9.81 12.01
N TRP A 107 19.63 8.99 11.32
CA TRP A 107 19.04 7.79 11.89
C TRP A 107 20.14 6.80 12.34
N ASP A 108 21.08 6.44 11.46
CA ASP A 108 22.13 5.46 11.73
C ASP A 108 23.02 5.86 12.92
N ARG A 109 23.34 7.17 13.02
CA ARG A 109 24.12 7.71 14.14
C ARG A 109 23.45 7.50 15.50
N LYS A 110 22.11 7.49 15.55
CA LYS A 110 21.34 7.35 16.80
C LYS A 110 20.87 5.92 17.05
N ASN A 111 20.66 5.13 15.99
CA ASN A 111 19.99 3.84 16.05
C ASN A 111 20.87 2.64 15.63
N LYS A 112 22.16 2.87 15.33
CA LYS A 112 23.13 1.82 14.99
C LYS A 112 22.62 0.94 13.84
N ASP A 113 22.58 -0.38 14.04
CA ASP A 113 22.22 -1.37 13.03
C ASP A 113 20.70 -1.57 12.87
N PHE A 114 19.89 -0.86 13.64
CA PHE A 114 18.44 -0.95 13.54
C PHE A 114 17.93 -0.07 12.41
N GLN A 115 17.37 -0.67 11.35
CA GLN A 115 16.86 0.07 10.17
C GLN A 115 15.58 0.87 10.45
N GLY A 116 14.87 0.56 11.54
CA GLY A 116 13.59 1.16 11.87
C GLY A 116 12.41 0.37 11.33
N TYR A 117 11.30 1.06 11.11
CA TYR A 117 10.07 0.49 10.57
C TYR A 117 9.73 1.19 9.25
N ASN A 118 9.24 0.41 8.29
CA ASN A 118 8.87 0.88 6.95
C ASN A 118 7.34 0.82 6.73
N CYS A 119 6.92 1.14 5.50
CA CYS A 119 5.53 1.09 5.05
C CYS A 119 4.80 -0.19 5.44
N ARG A 120 5.37 -1.36 5.14
CA ARG A 120 4.75 -2.67 5.37
C ARG A 120 4.55 -2.95 6.84
N ILE A 121 5.58 -2.73 7.66
CA ILE A 121 5.50 -2.95 9.11
C ILE A 121 4.45 -2.03 9.73
N THR A 122 4.50 -0.73 9.41
CA THR A 122 3.55 0.27 9.93
C THR A 122 2.12 -0.03 9.51
N ALA A 123 1.89 -0.35 8.23
CA ALA A 123 0.55 -0.69 7.74
C ALA A 123 0.01 -1.96 8.40
N CYS A 124 0.83 -3.00 8.58
CA CYS A 124 0.43 -4.21 9.29
C CYS A 124 0.14 -3.96 10.77
N SER A 125 0.97 -3.14 11.43
CA SER A 125 0.80 -2.73 12.83
C SER A 125 -0.54 -2.01 13.05
N LEU A 126 -0.96 -1.16 12.11
CA LEU A 126 -2.26 -0.49 12.15
C LEU A 126 -3.44 -1.42 11.78
N MET A 127 -3.26 -2.26 10.76
CA MET A 127 -4.34 -3.04 10.14
C MET A 127 -4.57 -4.43 10.73
N GLY A 128 -3.74 -4.90 11.66
CA GLY A 128 -3.75 -6.31 12.11
C GLY A 128 -5.06 -6.80 12.75
N ASP A 129 -5.93 -5.91 13.23
CA ASP A 129 -7.28 -6.30 13.70
C ASP A 129 -8.30 -6.45 12.55
N PHE A 130 -7.93 -6.05 11.34
CA PHE A 130 -8.76 -6.05 10.15
C PHE A 130 -8.29 -7.05 9.09
N ILE A 131 -7.26 -7.85 9.38
CA ILE A 131 -6.71 -8.82 8.43
C ILE A 131 -6.49 -10.15 9.14
N GLU A 132 -7.08 -11.20 8.58
CA GLU A 132 -6.78 -12.58 8.95
C GLU A 132 -5.89 -13.22 7.89
N ALA A 133 -5.03 -14.13 8.30
CA ALA A 133 -4.26 -14.98 7.41
C ALA A 133 -3.97 -16.34 8.06
N ASN A 134 -3.68 -17.35 7.24
CA ASN A 134 -3.21 -18.63 7.75
C ASN A 134 -1.71 -18.55 8.05
N PRO A 135 -1.20 -19.26 9.06
CA PRO A 135 0.23 -19.46 9.20
C PRO A 135 0.74 -20.32 8.03
N ILE A 136 1.67 -19.77 7.25
CA ILE A 136 2.26 -20.46 6.09
C ILE A 136 3.71 -20.82 6.41
N LYS A 137 4.06 -22.09 6.20
CA LYS A 137 5.45 -22.57 6.30
C LYS A 137 6.13 -22.47 4.94
N ASN A 138 7.43 -22.17 4.94
CA ASN A 138 8.28 -22.16 3.74
C ASN A 138 7.82 -21.17 2.65
N LEU A 139 7.32 -20.01 3.06
CA LEU A 139 7.04 -18.92 2.14
C LEU A 139 8.35 -18.32 1.63
N ASP A 140 8.43 -17.99 0.34
CA ASP A 140 9.53 -17.17 -0.16
C ASP A 140 9.41 -15.77 0.46
N THR A 141 10.48 -15.29 1.08
CA THR A 141 10.48 -14.03 1.85
C THR A 141 11.56 -13.06 1.41
N ASP A 142 12.15 -13.29 0.23
CA ASP A 142 13.23 -12.45 -0.29
C ASP A 142 12.83 -10.97 -0.33
N GLU A 143 11.61 -10.67 -0.81
CA GLU A 143 11.08 -9.30 -0.96
C GLU A 143 10.81 -8.57 0.37
N ILE A 144 10.80 -9.30 1.49
CA ILE A 144 10.52 -8.78 2.83
C ILE A 144 11.65 -9.05 3.82
N ILE A 145 12.84 -9.46 3.35
CA ILE A 145 13.94 -9.86 4.24
C ILE A 145 14.39 -8.72 5.18
N PHE A 146 14.41 -7.48 4.68
CA PHE A 146 14.76 -6.31 5.48
C PHE A 146 13.73 -5.99 6.57
N ASP A 147 12.45 -6.22 6.26
CA ASP A 147 11.34 -6.09 7.20
C ASP A 147 11.47 -7.13 8.31
N LEU A 148 11.69 -8.39 7.94
CA LEU A 148 11.87 -9.48 8.89
C LEU A 148 13.12 -9.26 9.76
N ASN A 149 14.19 -8.72 9.20
CA ASN A 149 15.38 -8.35 9.97
C ASN A 149 15.09 -7.24 10.98
N SER A 150 14.32 -6.22 10.59
CA SER A 150 13.89 -5.15 11.50
C SER A 150 12.99 -5.68 12.62
N LEU A 151 12.03 -6.56 12.29
CA LEU A 151 11.15 -7.20 13.27
C LEU A 151 11.88 -8.17 14.20
N ARG A 152 12.97 -8.82 13.76
CA ARG A 152 13.82 -9.64 14.62
C ARG A 152 14.60 -8.79 15.63
N GLN A 153 15.02 -7.59 15.24
CA GLN A 153 15.71 -6.66 16.14
C GLN A 153 14.74 -6.01 17.14
N ASP A 154 13.56 -5.58 16.68
CA ASP A 154 12.50 -5.05 17.55
C ASP A 154 11.10 -5.41 17.06
N GLY A 155 10.61 -6.57 17.53
CA GLY A 155 9.31 -7.12 17.15
C GLY A 155 8.12 -6.59 17.95
N ARG A 156 8.32 -5.64 18.88
CA ARG A 156 7.23 -5.13 19.76
C ARG A 156 6.11 -4.43 19.00
N VAL A 157 6.36 -4.11 17.72
CA VAL A 157 5.42 -3.43 16.84
C VAL A 157 4.40 -4.37 16.18
N LEU A 158 4.58 -5.68 16.24
CA LEU A 158 3.61 -6.65 15.75
C LEU A 158 3.25 -7.64 16.87
N GLU A 159 1.98 -7.98 16.97
CA GLU A 159 1.55 -9.12 17.78
C GLU A 159 1.92 -10.43 17.07
N GLU A 160 1.98 -11.56 17.79
CA GLU A 160 2.34 -12.86 17.17
C GLU A 160 1.40 -13.22 16.01
N LYS A 161 0.09 -12.97 16.16
CA LYS A 161 -0.89 -13.14 15.08
C LYS A 161 -0.54 -12.27 13.86
N ASP A 162 -0.08 -11.04 14.10
CA ASP A 162 0.21 -10.07 13.05
C ASP A 162 1.49 -10.45 12.30
N TYR A 163 2.41 -11.20 12.92
CA TYR A 163 3.61 -11.68 12.25
C TYR A 163 3.31 -12.72 11.16
N ASN A 164 2.30 -13.58 11.39
CA ASN A 164 1.81 -14.51 10.37
C ASN A 164 1.08 -13.75 9.27
N THR A 165 0.22 -12.79 9.63
CA THR A 165 -0.44 -11.89 8.68
C THR A 165 0.56 -11.13 7.82
N PHE A 166 1.62 -10.60 8.42
CA PHE A 166 2.67 -9.84 7.74
C PHE A 166 3.30 -10.65 6.60
N GLN A 167 3.77 -11.87 6.92
CA GLN A 167 4.39 -12.73 5.91
C GLN A 167 3.39 -13.13 4.82
N ALA A 168 2.16 -13.52 5.20
CA ALA A 168 1.15 -13.95 4.24
C ALA A 168 0.75 -12.84 3.24
N VAL A 169 0.63 -11.60 3.73
CA VAL A 169 0.25 -10.45 2.89
C VAL A 169 1.42 -9.99 2.01
N PHE A 170 2.62 -9.86 2.57
CA PHE A 170 3.71 -9.12 1.92
C PHE A 170 4.78 -9.96 1.24
N ALA A 171 4.84 -11.28 1.47
CA ALA A 171 5.70 -12.13 0.67
C ALA A 171 5.36 -12.05 -0.82
N GLY A 172 6.38 -12.01 -1.66
CA GLY A 172 6.21 -11.95 -3.12
C GLY A 172 5.45 -13.15 -3.67
N VAL A 173 4.82 -12.96 -4.82
CA VAL A 173 4.32 -14.04 -5.68
C VAL A 173 5.45 -14.40 -6.63
N VAL A 174 5.96 -15.62 -6.51
CA VAL A 174 7.05 -16.14 -7.37
C VAL A 174 6.49 -16.76 -8.65
N ASN A 175 7.30 -16.78 -9.70
CA ASN A 175 6.94 -17.30 -11.02
C ASN A 175 5.70 -16.60 -11.61
N ALA A 176 5.64 -15.28 -11.46
CA ALA A 176 4.56 -14.49 -12.03
C ALA A 176 4.53 -14.61 -13.56
N GLU A 177 3.35 -14.42 -14.16
CA GLU A 177 3.23 -14.49 -15.61
C GLU A 177 4.08 -13.40 -16.29
N LYS A 178 4.85 -13.73 -17.34
CA LYS A 178 5.70 -12.75 -18.04
C LYS A 178 4.87 -11.92 -19.03
N THR A 179 3.94 -11.14 -18.49
CA THR A 179 3.03 -10.28 -19.23
C THR A 179 3.09 -8.84 -18.72
N LYS A 180 2.56 -7.91 -19.52
CA LYS A 180 2.33 -6.52 -19.10
C LYS A 180 0.88 -6.26 -18.68
N ASP A 181 0.04 -7.29 -18.74
CA ASP A 181 -1.39 -7.18 -18.46
C ASP A 181 -1.66 -7.07 -16.95
N VAL A 182 -1.94 -5.86 -16.49
CA VAL A 182 -2.27 -5.59 -15.07
C VAL A 182 -3.42 -6.48 -14.56
N PRO A 183 -4.56 -6.65 -15.27
CA PRO A 183 -5.60 -7.59 -14.89
C PRO A 183 -5.13 -9.03 -14.61
N ALA A 184 -4.19 -9.57 -15.38
CA ALA A 184 -3.62 -10.90 -15.13
C ALA A 184 -2.93 -10.93 -13.76
N HIS A 185 -2.08 -9.94 -13.48
CA HIS A 185 -1.35 -9.83 -12.21
C HIS A 185 -2.23 -9.53 -10.99
N VAL A 186 -3.32 -8.78 -11.18
CA VAL A 186 -4.34 -8.60 -10.13
C VAL A 186 -4.91 -9.96 -9.72
N ASN A 187 -5.25 -10.82 -10.69
CA ASN A 187 -5.77 -12.16 -10.39
C ASN A 187 -4.70 -13.03 -9.70
N GLU A 188 -3.43 -12.94 -10.10
CA GLU A 188 -2.33 -13.69 -9.47
C GLU A 188 -2.16 -13.32 -7.98
N ILE A 189 -2.13 -12.03 -7.66
CA ILE A 189 -2.03 -11.54 -6.27
C ILE A 189 -3.26 -11.95 -5.46
N GLN A 190 -4.46 -11.81 -6.02
CA GLN A 190 -5.70 -12.23 -5.36
C GLN A 190 -5.69 -13.74 -5.06
N GLN A 191 -5.24 -14.54 -6.01
CA GLN A 191 -5.17 -15.99 -5.85
C GLN A 191 -4.11 -16.37 -4.80
N ALA A 192 -2.93 -15.74 -4.83
CA ALA A 192 -1.89 -15.95 -3.82
C ALA A 192 -2.37 -15.59 -2.40
N TRP A 193 -3.04 -14.44 -2.23
CA TRP A 193 -3.64 -14.05 -0.96
C TRP A 193 -4.71 -15.05 -0.50
N LYS A 194 -5.59 -15.48 -1.40
CA LYS A 194 -6.60 -16.50 -1.10
C LYS A 194 -5.97 -17.81 -0.64
N ASP A 195 -4.93 -18.29 -1.31
CA ASP A 195 -4.23 -19.54 -0.95
C ASP A 195 -3.51 -19.43 0.39
N ARG A 196 -3.03 -18.23 0.74
CA ARG A 196 -2.45 -17.91 2.05
C ARG A 196 -3.51 -17.63 3.12
N GLY A 197 -4.80 -17.71 2.77
CA GLY A 197 -5.92 -17.45 3.67
C GLY A 197 -6.10 -15.99 4.07
N VAL A 198 -5.48 -15.05 3.33
CA VAL A 198 -5.58 -13.63 3.58
C VAL A 198 -7.02 -13.17 3.35
N LYS A 199 -7.61 -12.53 4.37
CA LYS A 199 -8.94 -11.92 4.31
C LYS A 199 -8.90 -10.54 4.93
N PHE A 200 -9.31 -9.54 4.16
CA PHE A 200 -9.52 -8.20 4.66
C PHE A 200 -10.94 -8.10 5.24
N LEU A 201 -11.02 -7.90 6.54
CA LEU A 201 -12.25 -7.81 7.32
C LEU A 201 -12.70 -6.37 7.57
N SER A 202 -11.90 -5.38 7.13
CA SER A 202 -12.26 -3.98 7.26
C SER A 202 -13.52 -3.65 6.46
N ASN A 203 -14.24 -2.63 6.92
CA ASN A 203 -15.22 -1.94 6.10
C ASN A 203 -14.47 -0.90 5.24
N PRO A 204 -14.44 -1.02 3.90
CA PRO A 204 -13.71 -0.08 3.04
C PRO A 204 -14.21 1.37 3.12
N ASN A 205 -15.44 1.59 3.62
CA ASN A 205 -15.96 2.94 3.91
C ASN A 205 -15.39 3.55 5.20
N LYS A 206 -14.61 2.78 5.97
CA LYS A 206 -13.96 3.22 7.21
C LYS A 206 -12.44 3.14 7.12
N ILE A 207 -11.91 2.04 6.61
CA ILE A 207 -10.47 1.82 6.53
C ILE A 207 -10.12 0.77 5.47
N SER A 208 -9.05 1.04 4.73
CA SER A 208 -8.51 0.10 3.74
C SER A 208 -6.97 0.11 3.75
N MET A 209 -6.38 -1.03 3.41
CA MET A 209 -4.96 -1.12 3.07
C MET A 209 -4.80 -0.77 1.59
N ILE A 210 -3.89 0.15 1.26
CA ILE A 210 -3.58 0.52 -0.13
C ILE A 210 -2.18 0.03 -0.45
N SER A 211 -2.07 -0.90 -1.40
CA SER A 211 -0.83 -1.58 -1.75
C SER A 211 -0.45 -1.27 -3.19
N VAL A 212 0.73 -0.67 -3.40
CA VAL A 212 1.34 -0.53 -4.73
C VAL A 212 2.12 -1.80 -5.04
N VAL A 213 1.66 -2.53 -6.04
CA VAL A 213 2.26 -3.79 -6.47
C VAL A 213 3.18 -3.55 -7.66
N PHE A 214 4.39 -4.10 -7.58
CA PHE A 214 5.41 -4.04 -8.61
C PHE A 214 5.54 -5.41 -9.27
N HIS A 215 5.93 -5.40 -10.54
CA HIS A 215 6.36 -6.59 -11.28
C HIS A 215 7.84 -6.44 -11.59
N THR A 216 8.66 -7.32 -11.01
CA THR A 216 10.08 -7.43 -11.32
C THR A 216 10.35 -8.68 -12.16
N GLN A 217 11.32 -8.57 -13.08
CA GLN A 217 11.85 -9.69 -13.83
C GLN A 217 13.38 -9.54 -13.90
N LEU A 218 14.08 -10.08 -12.90
CA LEU A 218 15.54 -9.93 -12.77
C LEU A 218 16.30 -10.85 -13.73
N THR A 219 15.76 -12.04 -13.99
CA THR A 219 16.30 -13.00 -14.95
C THR A 219 15.17 -13.58 -15.80
N GLU A 220 15.50 -14.41 -16.79
CA GLU A 220 14.46 -15.13 -17.54
C GLU A 220 13.61 -15.98 -16.60
N ASP A 221 14.18 -16.65 -15.61
CA ASP A 221 13.44 -17.57 -14.74
C ASP A 221 12.94 -16.94 -13.43
N ASP A 222 13.16 -15.65 -13.23
CA ASP A 222 12.80 -14.93 -12.01
C ASP A 222 11.89 -13.74 -12.32
N SER A 223 10.59 -14.01 -12.34
CA SER A 223 9.51 -13.01 -12.45
C SER A 223 8.66 -13.06 -11.18
N ARG A 224 8.45 -11.89 -10.56
CA ARG A 224 7.78 -11.78 -9.27
C ARG A 224 6.84 -10.58 -9.20
N LEU A 225 5.75 -10.75 -8.45
CA LEU A 225 4.89 -9.65 -8.00
C LEU A 225 5.09 -9.41 -6.52
N PHE A 226 5.22 -8.16 -6.10
CA PHE A 226 5.38 -7.84 -4.68
C PHE A 226 4.84 -6.47 -4.34
N VAL A 227 4.43 -6.30 -3.08
CA VAL A 227 4.02 -5.00 -2.54
C VAL A 227 5.27 -4.18 -2.24
N GLY A 228 5.57 -3.21 -3.10
CA GLY A 228 6.72 -2.32 -2.95
C GLY A 228 6.42 -1.09 -2.10
N HIS A 229 5.15 -0.68 -2.02
CA HIS A 229 4.70 0.36 -1.09
C HIS A 229 3.31 0.05 -0.54
N VAL A 230 3.04 0.48 0.69
CA VAL A 230 1.73 0.30 1.31
C VAL A 230 1.43 1.39 2.35
N GLY A 231 0.15 1.74 2.47
CA GLY A 231 -0.33 2.60 3.54
C GLY A 231 -1.78 2.31 3.91
N VAL A 232 -2.33 3.14 4.80
CA VAL A 232 -3.68 3.00 5.35
C VAL A 232 -4.53 4.18 4.89
N LEU A 233 -5.63 3.88 4.20
CA LEU A 233 -6.61 4.85 3.75
C LEU A 233 -7.78 4.91 4.73
N VAL A 234 -8.16 6.13 5.14
CA VAL A 234 -9.34 6.39 5.95
C VAL A 234 -10.21 7.44 5.24
N PRO A 235 -11.41 7.09 4.78
CA PRO A 235 -12.36 8.06 4.25
C PRO A 235 -12.78 9.09 5.30
N LYS A 236 -12.89 10.34 4.88
CA LYS A 236 -13.39 11.46 5.69
C LYS A 236 -14.92 11.50 5.62
N GLU A 237 -15.54 12.04 6.66
CA GLU A 237 -17.00 12.27 6.69
C GLU A 237 -17.48 13.23 5.59
N ASP A 238 -16.61 14.15 5.16
CA ASP A 238 -16.88 15.12 4.08
C ASP A 238 -16.63 14.57 2.66
N GLY A 239 -16.29 13.28 2.53
CA GLY A 239 -16.05 12.61 1.25
C GLY A 239 -14.59 12.63 0.77
N GLY A 240 -13.69 13.39 1.41
CA GLY A 240 -12.25 13.30 1.13
C GLY A 240 -11.60 12.05 1.74
N LEU A 241 -10.27 11.98 1.69
CA LEU A 241 -9.49 10.82 2.14
C LEU A 241 -8.28 11.28 2.96
N TYR A 242 -7.98 10.56 4.05
CA TYR A 242 -6.67 10.58 4.69
C TYR A 242 -5.90 9.33 4.29
N PHE A 243 -4.65 9.50 3.85
CA PHE A 243 -3.74 8.39 3.57
C PHE A 243 -2.52 8.48 4.49
N ILE A 244 -2.42 7.52 5.42
CA ILE A 244 -1.37 7.43 6.42
C ILE A 244 -0.35 6.41 5.97
N GLU A 245 0.90 6.81 5.88
CA GLU A 245 1.99 5.98 5.39
C GLU A 245 3.28 6.21 6.18
N LYS A 246 4.19 5.25 6.08
CA LYS A 246 5.61 5.45 6.32
C LYS A 246 6.28 5.38 4.96
N VAL A 247 6.95 6.44 4.51
CA VAL A 247 7.40 6.52 3.10
C VAL A 247 8.47 5.47 2.77
N ALA A 248 9.46 5.30 3.65
CA ALA A 248 10.50 4.27 3.59
C ALA A 248 11.08 4.06 5.00
N PHE A 249 12.07 3.20 5.23
CA PHE A 249 12.73 3.07 6.55
C PHE A 249 13.26 4.41 7.09
N GLN A 250 13.93 5.13 6.20
CA GLN A 250 14.65 6.36 6.48
C GLN A 250 13.84 7.64 6.26
N GLU A 251 12.65 7.54 5.68
CA GLU A 251 11.82 8.69 5.35
C GLU A 251 10.65 8.85 6.32
N PRO A 252 10.10 10.06 6.52
CA PRO A 252 9.13 10.29 7.59
C PRO A 252 7.83 9.49 7.47
N TYR A 253 7.15 9.35 8.61
CA TYR A 253 5.71 9.10 8.61
C TYR A 253 5.00 10.28 7.96
N ARG A 254 3.90 10.01 7.27
CA ARG A 254 3.15 11.03 6.53
C ARG A 254 1.66 10.74 6.62
N MET A 255 0.87 11.78 6.86
CA MET A 255 -0.57 11.76 6.66
C MET A 255 -0.90 12.75 5.55
N ASN A 256 -1.39 12.22 4.43
CA ASN A 256 -1.77 12.95 3.23
C ASN A 256 -3.29 13.17 3.20
N VAL A 257 -3.71 14.21 2.50
CA VAL A 257 -5.12 14.53 2.27
C VAL A 257 -5.39 14.53 0.76
N PHE A 258 -6.41 13.79 0.35
CA PHE A 258 -6.88 13.71 -1.03
C PHE A 258 -8.38 13.94 -1.10
N GLN A 259 -8.89 14.43 -2.22
CA GLN A 259 -10.34 14.54 -2.46
C GLN A 259 -10.95 13.19 -2.82
N ASN A 260 -10.21 12.33 -3.51
CA ASN A 260 -10.72 11.05 -4.01
C ASN A 260 -9.57 10.09 -4.36
N ARG A 261 -9.92 8.86 -4.76
CA ARG A 261 -8.95 7.80 -5.08
C ARG A 261 -8.17 8.02 -6.37
N VAL A 262 -8.66 8.87 -7.28
CA VAL A 262 -7.90 9.25 -8.50
C VAL A 262 -6.71 10.11 -8.10
N GLU A 263 -6.89 11.09 -7.21
CA GLU A 263 -5.77 11.89 -6.68
C GLU A 263 -4.76 11.02 -5.91
N LEU A 264 -5.25 10.05 -5.12
CA LEU A 264 -4.36 9.07 -4.48
C LEU A 264 -3.59 8.23 -5.51
N SER A 265 -4.25 7.82 -6.61
CA SER A 265 -3.62 7.10 -7.70
C SER A 265 -2.51 7.93 -8.35
N ASP A 266 -2.79 9.21 -8.65
CA ASP A 266 -1.79 10.11 -9.21
C ASP A 266 -0.59 10.27 -8.30
N TYR A 267 -0.82 10.51 -7.01
CA TYR A 267 0.23 10.65 -6.01
C TYR A 267 1.16 9.43 -5.96
N LEU A 268 0.59 8.23 -5.95
CA LEU A 268 1.35 6.99 -5.90
C LEU A 268 2.02 6.69 -7.25
N MET A 269 1.33 6.86 -8.36
CA MET A 269 1.86 6.52 -9.68
C MET A 269 2.92 7.53 -10.16
N GLU A 270 2.85 8.79 -9.77
CA GLU A 270 3.93 9.75 -10.02
C GLU A 270 5.23 9.35 -9.31
N LYS A 271 5.13 8.65 -8.17
CA LYS A 271 6.30 8.14 -7.43
C LYS A 271 6.82 6.82 -7.96
N TYR A 272 5.93 5.94 -8.42
CA TYR A 272 6.27 4.54 -8.61
C TYR A 272 6.16 4.06 -10.07
N ASP A 273 5.25 4.61 -10.87
CA ASP A 273 5.16 4.33 -12.32
C ASP A 273 5.97 5.38 -13.09
N VAL A 274 7.29 5.27 -13.01
CA VAL A 274 8.25 6.24 -13.60
C VAL A 274 9.08 5.66 -14.74
N GLU A 275 9.11 4.34 -14.87
CA GLU A 275 9.90 3.64 -15.88
C GLU A 275 9.17 3.56 -17.23
N VAL A 276 9.94 3.75 -18.32
CA VAL A 276 9.44 3.74 -19.70
C VAL A 276 10.08 2.60 -20.48
N GLY A 277 9.25 1.82 -21.19
CA GLY A 277 9.74 0.74 -22.05
C GLY A 277 10.17 -0.54 -21.32
N GLN A 278 9.96 -0.64 -20.00
CA GLN A 278 10.29 -1.83 -19.21
C GLN A 278 9.59 -3.10 -19.75
N PRO A 279 10.20 -4.29 -19.62
CA PRO A 279 9.62 -5.55 -20.09
C PRO A 279 8.48 -6.05 -19.20
N THR A 280 8.42 -5.60 -17.94
CA THR A 280 7.40 -5.96 -16.94
C THR A 280 6.14 -5.10 -17.06
N SER A 281 5.06 -5.48 -16.36
CA SER A 281 3.89 -4.63 -16.22
C SER A 281 4.25 -3.36 -15.45
N ILE A 282 3.54 -2.26 -15.74
CA ILE A 282 3.59 -1.08 -14.87
C ILE A 282 3.07 -1.43 -13.46
N PRO A 283 3.44 -0.66 -12.42
CA PRO A 283 2.84 -0.82 -11.10
C PRO A 283 1.32 -0.61 -11.11
N PHE A 284 0.64 -1.27 -10.19
CA PHE A 284 -0.80 -1.11 -9.98
C PHE A 284 -1.15 -1.02 -8.50
N ILE A 285 -2.35 -0.48 -8.21
CA ILE A 285 -2.76 -0.18 -6.84
C ILE A 285 -3.92 -1.08 -6.44
N MET A 286 -3.71 -1.86 -5.38
CA MET A 286 -4.75 -2.65 -4.73
C MET A 286 -5.31 -1.89 -3.53
N GLU A 287 -6.63 -1.84 -3.40
CA GLU A 287 -7.33 -1.49 -2.16
C GLU A 287 -7.86 -2.78 -1.53
N ASN A 288 -7.27 -3.17 -0.41
CA ASN A 288 -7.42 -4.50 0.17
C ASN A 288 -7.14 -5.58 -0.90
N ASP A 289 -8.10 -6.46 -1.17
CA ASP A 289 -8.00 -7.55 -2.15
C ASP A 289 -8.49 -7.19 -3.55
N LYS A 290 -8.75 -5.91 -3.86
CA LYS A 290 -9.29 -5.49 -5.17
C LYS A 290 -8.40 -4.45 -5.82
N LEU A 291 -8.40 -4.41 -7.16
CA LEU A 291 -7.86 -3.26 -7.89
C LEU A 291 -8.60 -2.00 -7.42
N MET A 292 -7.84 -0.98 -7.02
CA MET A 292 -8.40 0.24 -6.44
C MET A 292 -9.29 0.95 -7.46
N GLU A 293 -10.50 1.34 -7.04
CA GLU A 293 -11.34 2.20 -7.85
C GLU A 293 -10.66 3.55 -8.07
N GLY A 294 -10.60 4.01 -9.33
CA GLY A 294 -9.87 5.24 -9.66
C GLY A 294 -8.38 5.04 -9.95
N TYR A 295 -7.87 3.80 -9.90
CA TYR A 295 -6.53 3.50 -10.41
C TYR A 295 -6.41 3.91 -11.88
N ARG A 296 -5.37 4.70 -12.16
CA ARG A 296 -4.88 4.99 -13.50
C ARG A 296 -3.35 5.01 -13.50
N PRO A 297 -2.69 4.67 -14.62
CA PRO A 297 -1.24 4.82 -14.79
C PRO A 297 -0.80 6.27 -14.58
N ASN A 298 0.50 6.50 -14.42
CA ASN A 298 1.04 7.84 -14.22
C ASN A 298 0.67 8.77 -15.41
N PRO A 299 -0.17 9.80 -15.17
CA PRO A 299 -0.61 10.71 -16.23
C PRO A 299 0.49 11.66 -16.71
N ASN A 300 1.60 11.78 -15.96
CA ASN A 300 2.72 12.67 -16.22
C ASN A 300 3.94 11.94 -16.83
N LYS A 301 3.80 10.65 -17.17
CA LYS A 301 4.89 9.81 -17.72
C LYS A 301 5.13 10.01 -19.22
#